data_AF-A0A1M4YHI5-F1
#
_entry.id   AF-A0A1M4YHI5-F1
#
_cell.length_a   1.000
_cell.length_b   1.000
_cell.length_c   1.000
_cell.angle_alpha   90.00
_cell.angle_beta   90.00
_cell.angle_gamma   90.00
#
_symmetry.space_group_name_H-M   'P 1'
#
loop_
_entity.id
_entity.type
_entity.pdbx_description
1 polymer ?
#
loop_
_entity_poly.entity_id
_entity_poly.type
_entity_poly.pdbx_seq_one_letter_code
_entity_poly.pdbx_strand_id
1 'polypeptide(L)'
;MTDIVITAANVVAGSDSVRGDGVAGETIAAGKQVYFSSATKKWMIADSNSATVEARKATGTALNGASLNQPIAVHKSGDITIGATLTPGTAYYLSDTPGGICPLADVGSGEYVCLIGIAKSASVLAVDYKFPNVAL
;
A
#
# COMPACT_ATOMS: atom_id res chain seq x y z
N MET A 1 -2.50 15.20 6.98
CA MET A 1 -2.27 13.76 6.84
C MET A 1 -1.20 13.31 7.82
N THR A 2 -1.48 12.31 8.64
CA THR A 2 -0.46 11.60 9.43
C THR A 2 -0.40 10.15 9.00
N ASP A 3 0.66 9.79 8.27
CA ASP A 3 0.90 8.40 7.90
C ASP A 3 1.32 7.58 9.12
N ILE A 4 0.97 6.29 9.12
CA ILE A 4 1.58 5.34 10.04
C ILE A 4 3.05 5.15 9.69
N VAL A 5 3.90 5.09 10.72
CA VAL A 5 5.33 4.92 10.54
C VAL A 5 5.66 3.44 10.41
N ILE A 6 6.04 3.02 9.21
CA ILE A 6 6.39 1.63 8.90
C ILE A 6 7.88 1.39 9.09
N THR A 7 8.22 0.40 9.91
CA THR A 7 9.58 -0.15 10.00
C THR A 7 9.75 -1.24 8.95
N ALA A 8 10.47 -0.93 7.87
CA ALA A 8 10.64 -1.82 6.70
C ALA A 8 11.09 -3.26 7.05
N ALA A 9 11.96 -3.42 8.06
CA ALA A 9 12.45 -4.73 8.49
C ALA A 9 11.36 -5.64 9.10
N ASN A 10 10.24 -5.06 9.54
CA ASN A 10 9.14 -5.77 10.20
C ASN A 10 7.96 -6.02 9.26
N VAL A 11 8.11 -5.74 7.96
CA VAL A 11 7.09 -6.02 6.94
C VAL A 11 7.17 -7.49 6.55
N VAL A 12 6.22 -8.29 7.04
CA VAL A 12 6.22 -9.75 6.85
C VAL A 12 4.83 -10.22 6.44
N ALA A 13 4.72 -10.82 5.26
CA ALA A 13 3.49 -11.45 4.78
C ALA A 13 3.12 -12.69 5.61
N GLY A 14 1.83 -12.82 5.93
CA GLY A 14 1.25 -14.02 6.52
C GLY A 14 1.28 -15.23 5.58
N SER A 15 0.94 -16.41 6.10
CA SER A 15 0.92 -17.66 5.35
C SER A 15 -0.17 -17.74 4.29
N ASP A 16 -1.23 -16.94 4.45
CA ASP A 16 -2.37 -16.79 3.54
C ASP A 16 -2.13 -15.71 2.47
N SER A 17 -0.94 -15.11 2.43
CA SER A 17 -0.59 -14.05 1.50
C SER A 17 -0.67 -14.52 0.05
N VAL A 18 -1.45 -13.80 -0.75
CA VAL A 18 -1.35 -13.84 -2.21
C VAL A 18 -0.23 -12.88 -2.61
N ARG A 19 0.81 -13.40 -3.27
CA ARG A 19 1.99 -12.62 -3.69
C ARG A 19 2.01 -12.41 -5.20
N GLY A 20 2.72 -11.39 -5.63
CA GLY A 20 3.15 -11.21 -7.00
C GLY A 20 4.58 -10.72 -7.05
N ASP A 21 5.30 -11.15 -8.07
CA ASP A 21 6.68 -10.71 -8.33
C ASP A 21 6.71 -9.73 -9.51
N GLY A 22 7.78 -8.98 -9.63
CA GLY A 22 8.02 -8.13 -10.78
C GLY A 22 9.29 -7.30 -10.64
N VAL A 23 9.31 -6.19 -11.35
CA VAL A 23 10.44 -5.25 -11.38
C VAL A 23 9.95 -3.90 -10.88
N ALA A 24 10.73 -3.25 -10.03
CA ALA A 24 10.44 -1.91 -9.56
C ALA A 24 10.73 -0.87 -10.66
N GLY A 25 9.79 0.06 -10.86
CA GLY A 25 9.91 1.17 -11.81
C GLY A 25 10.42 2.46 -11.17
N GLU A 26 10.70 2.43 -9.88
CA GLU A 26 11.36 3.46 -9.09
C GLU A 26 11.97 2.85 -7.83
N THR A 27 12.58 3.67 -6.96
CA THR A 27 13.05 3.18 -5.66
C THR A 27 11.87 2.99 -4.71
N ILE A 28 11.63 1.74 -4.31
CA ILE A 28 10.52 1.34 -3.45
C ILE A 28 11.08 0.75 -2.16
N ALA A 29 10.54 1.15 -1.01
CA ALA A 29 10.85 0.55 0.28
C ALA A 29 9.77 -0.48 0.68
N ALA A 30 10.11 -1.46 1.53
CA ALA A 30 9.13 -2.40 2.06
C ALA A 30 8.04 -1.66 2.86
N GLY A 31 6.80 -2.13 2.74
CA GLY A 31 5.61 -1.52 3.36
C GLY A 31 4.95 -0.44 2.51
N LYS A 32 5.62 0.03 1.44
CA LYS A 32 5.02 1.00 0.53
C LYS A 32 3.90 0.39 -0.29
N GLN A 33 2.83 1.16 -0.45
CA GLN A 33 1.70 0.81 -1.31
C GLN A 33 2.09 1.04 -2.77
N VAL A 34 1.79 0.05 -3.61
CA VAL A 34 2.23 -0.01 -5.00
C VAL A 34 1.08 -0.35 -5.94
N TYR A 35 1.26 0.02 -7.21
CA TYR A 35 0.42 -0.37 -8.32
C TYR A 35 1.29 -0.89 -9.47
N PHE A 36 0.74 -1.76 -10.32
CA PHE A 36 1.44 -2.22 -11.51
C PHE A 36 1.09 -1.31 -12.69
N SER A 37 2.07 -0.56 -13.20
CA SER A 37 1.84 0.33 -14.32
C SER A 37 1.72 -0.45 -15.63
N SER A 38 0.58 -0.28 -16.30
CA SER A 38 0.33 -0.86 -17.62
C SER A 38 1.21 -0.26 -18.73
N ALA A 39 1.73 0.95 -18.54
CA ALA A 39 2.61 1.63 -19.49
C ALA A 39 4.05 1.10 -19.41
N THR A 40 4.63 1.01 -18.21
CA THR A 40 6.03 0.60 -18.03
C THR A 40 6.21 -0.89 -17.75
N LYS A 41 5.12 -1.60 -17.45
CA LYS A 41 5.11 -3.00 -16.99
C LYS A 41 5.95 -3.22 -15.72
N LYS A 42 5.95 -2.23 -14.82
CA LYS A 42 6.70 -2.24 -13.57
C LYS A 42 5.82 -1.85 -12.39
N TRP A 43 6.23 -2.26 -11.20
CA TRP A 43 5.65 -1.81 -9.95
C TRP A 43 6.10 -0.39 -9.65
N MET A 44 5.14 0.49 -9.40
CA MET A 44 5.32 1.90 -9.08
C MET A 44 4.62 2.19 -7.74
N ILE A 45 5.01 3.26 -7.07
CA ILE A 45 4.42 3.74 -5.81
C ILE A 45 3.05 4.34 -6.09
N ALA A 46 2.04 3.91 -5.33
CA ALA A 46 0.68 4.44 -5.42
C ALA A 46 0.54 5.74 -4.61
N ASP A 47 -0.39 6.60 -5.01
CA ASP A 47 -0.65 7.91 -4.38
C ASP A 47 -2.11 8.32 -4.58
N SER A 48 -2.82 8.61 -3.48
CA SER A 48 -4.26 8.93 -3.46
C SER A 48 -4.60 10.23 -4.21
N ASN A 49 -3.64 11.15 -4.35
CA ASN A 49 -3.84 12.45 -4.99
C ASN A 49 -3.29 12.50 -6.43
N SER A 50 -2.71 11.40 -6.92
CA SER A 50 -2.04 11.36 -8.22
C SER A 50 -2.90 11.90 -9.36
N ALA A 51 -2.31 12.47 -10.41
CA ALA A 51 -3.06 12.90 -11.59
C ALA A 51 -3.72 11.73 -12.36
N THR A 52 -3.24 10.50 -12.17
CA THR A 52 -3.72 9.33 -12.93
C THR A 52 -4.52 8.37 -12.06
N VAL A 53 -5.57 7.78 -12.64
CA VAL A 53 -6.41 6.80 -11.93
C VAL A 53 -5.63 5.54 -11.55
N GLU A 54 -4.68 5.11 -12.40
CA GLU A 54 -3.88 3.91 -12.17
C GLU A 54 -3.04 4.02 -10.88
N ALA A 55 -2.43 5.19 -10.64
CA ALA A 55 -1.62 5.43 -9.46
C ALA A 55 -2.43 5.65 -8.17
N ARG A 56 -3.70 6.09 -8.27
CA ARG A 56 -4.62 6.17 -7.12
C ARG A 56 -5.11 4.81 -6.64
N LYS A 57 -4.98 3.79 -7.49
CA LYS A 57 -5.43 2.43 -7.22
C LYS A 57 -4.25 1.58 -6.73
N ALA A 58 -3.93 1.68 -5.45
CA ALA A 58 -3.03 0.71 -4.83
C ALA A 58 -3.60 -0.71 -5.01
N THR A 59 -2.72 -1.65 -5.38
CA THR A 59 -3.07 -3.06 -5.62
C THR A 59 -2.11 -4.03 -4.94
N GLY A 60 -1.16 -3.51 -4.18
CA GLY A 60 -0.25 -4.33 -3.38
C GLY A 60 0.60 -3.52 -2.43
N THR A 61 1.21 -4.22 -1.48
CA THR A 61 2.19 -3.71 -0.52
C THR A 61 3.55 -4.33 -0.83
N ALA A 62 4.60 -3.53 -0.98
CA ALA A 62 5.96 -4.03 -1.20
C ALA A 62 6.46 -4.86 -0.01
N LEU A 63 6.96 -6.07 -0.26
CA LEU A 63 7.53 -6.95 0.77
C LEU A 63 9.04 -6.75 0.97
N ASN A 64 9.70 -6.11 0.02
CA ASN A 64 11.13 -5.80 0.09
C ASN A 64 11.43 -4.42 -0.49
N GLY A 65 12.61 -3.90 -0.17
CA GLY A 65 13.17 -2.75 -0.85
C GLY A 65 13.70 -3.14 -2.23
N ALA A 66 13.51 -2.27 -3.22
CA ALA A 66 14.03 -2.44 -4.58
C ALA A 66 14.35 -1.07 -5.18
N SER A 67 15.51 -0.93 -5.82
CA SER A 67 15.80 0.24 -6.65
C SER A 67 15.16 0.10 -8.03
N LEU A 68 15.17 1.18 -8.82
CA LEU A 68 14.75 1.14 -10.23
C LEU A 68 15.40 -0.06 -10.96
N ASN A 69 14.58 -0.82 -11.68
CA ASN A 69 14.95 -2.03 -12.43
C ASN A 69 15.41 -3.23 -11.59
N GLN A 70 15.24 -3.20 -10.27
CA GLN A 70 15.52 -4.36 -9.41
C GLN A 70 14.26 -5.21 -9.17
N PRO A 71 14.42 -6.51 -8.87
CA PRO A 71 13.31 -7.39 -8.51
C PRO A 71 12.58 -6.92 -7.24
N ILE A 72 11.25 -7.07 -7.24
CA ILE A 72 10.40 -6.77 -6.09
C ILE A 72 9.30 -7.81 -5.93
N ALA A 73 9.05 -8.22 -4.70
CA ALA A 73 7.92 -9.03 -4.28
C ALA A 73 6.85 -8.13 -3.64
N VAL A 74 5.59 -8.41 -3.95
CA VAL A 74 4.44 -7.60 -3.56
C VAL A 74 3.37 -8.49 -2.95
N HIS A 75 2.86 -8.09 -1.79
CA HIS A 75 1.70 -8.69 -1.14
C HIS A 75 0.41 -8.07 -1.70
N LYS A 76 -0.50 -8.88 -2.25
CA LYS A 76 -1.73 -8.42 -2.90
C LYS A 76 -2.97 -8.54 -2.02
N SER A 77 -3.03 -9.56 -1.17
CA SER A 77 -4.13 -9.79 -0.22
C SER A 77 -3.73 -10.82 0.84
N GLY A 78 -4.54 -10.90 1.90
CA GLY A 78 -4.31 -11.76 3.06
C GLY A 78 -3.77 -10.98 4.25
N ASP A 79 -3.35 -11.67 5.29
CA ASP A 79 -2.77 -11.02 6.46
C ASP A 79 -1.32 -10.56 6.20
N ILE A 80 -0.98 -9.37 6.67
CA ILE A 80 0.41 -8.86 6.68
C ILE A 80 0.73 -8.25 8.05
N THR A 81 1.91 -8.58 8.59
CA THR A 81 2.52 -7.81 9.67
C THR A 81 3.16 -6.59 9.02
N ILE A 82 2.59 -5.40 9.21
CA ILE A 82 2.98 -4.21 8.43
C ILE A 82 4.16 -3.44 9.03
N GLY A 83 4.62 -3.81 10.23
CA GLY A 83 5.75 -3.15 10.88
C GLY A 83 5.44 -1.75 11.42
N ALA A 84 4.17 -1.46 11.71
CA ALA A 84 3.68 -0.23 12.34
C ALA A 84 2.67 -0.57 13.45
N THR A 85 2.39 0.37 14.34
CA THR A 85 1.31 0.25 15.32
C THR A 85 -0.02 0.58 14.67
N LEU A 86 -0.96 -0.36 14.73
CA LEU A 86 -2.32 -0.21 14.24
C LEU A 86 -3.32 -0.16 15.39
N THR A 87 -4.51 0.37 15.12
CA THR A 87 -5.66 0.25 16.01
C THR A 87 -6.55 -0.89 15.52
N PRO A 88 -6.74 -1.98 16.29
CA PRO A 88 -7.60 -3.09 15.89
C PRO A 88 -8.99 -2.62 15.47
N GLY A 89 -9.53 -3.18 14.37
CA GLY A 89 -10.82 -2.82 13.80
C GLY A 89 -10.84 -1.52 12.98
N THR A 90 -9.74 -0.78 12.91
CA THR A 90 -9.65 0.44 12.11
C THR A 90 -9.32 0.13 10.65
N ALA A 91 -10.02 0.78 9.74
CA ALA A 91 -9.76 0.73 8.31
C ALA A 91 -8.62 1.69 7.92
N TYR A 92 -7.72 1.23 7.08
CA TYR A 92 -6.55 1.97 6.61
C TYR A 92 -6.59 2.18 5.09
N TYR A 93 -6.19 3.36 4.67
CA TYR A 93 -6.35 3.88 3.32
C TYR A 93 -5.01 4.33 2.74
N LEU A 94 -4.97 4.45 1.42
CA LEU A 94 -3.85 5.04 0.70
C LEU A 94 -3.75 6.54 1.03
N SER A 95 -2.53 6.96 1.32
CA SER A 95 -2.19 8.36 1.60
C SER A 95 -1.82 9.15 0.34
N ASP A 96 -1.88 10.48 0.48
CA ASP A 96 -1.33 11.52 -0.42
C ASP A 96 0.20 11.60 -0.35
N THR A 97 0.78 11.00 0.69
CA THR A 97 2.20 10.76 0.79
C THR A 97 2.50 9.48 0.00
N PRO A 98 3.37 9.52 -1.03
CA PRO A 98 3.57 8.39 -1.92
C PRO A 98 3.84 7.07 -1.19
N GLY A 99 2.99 6.09 -1.48
CA GLY A 99 2.98 4.73 -0.94
C GLY A 99 2.69 4.66 0.56
N GLY A 100 2.22 5.75 1.14
CA GLY A 100 1.85 5.88 2.53
C GLY A 100 0.53 5.19 2.87
N ILE A 101 0.31 5.03 4.17
CA ILE A 101 -0.91 4.44 4.73
C ILE A 101 -1.39 5.35 5.85
N CYS A 102 -2.67 5.71 5.83
CA CYS A 102 -3.29 6.59 6.81
C CYS A 102 -4.68 6.07 7.24
N PRO A 103 -5.21 6.47 8.41
CA PRO A 103 -6.62 6.24 8.75
C PRO A 103 -7.54 7.13 7.92
N LEU A 104 -8.84 6.80 7.82
CA LEU A 104 -9.81 7.57 7.02
C LEU A 104 -9.84 9.07 7.35
N ALA A 105 -9.69 9.42 8.62
CA ALA A 105 -9.74 10.80 9.09
C ALA A 105 -8.60 11.68 8.55
N ASP A 106 -7.52 11.06 8.06
CA ASP A 106 -6.38 11.75 7.49
C ASP A 106 -6.48 11.91 5.97
N VAL A 107 -7.39 11.19 5.29
CA VAL A 107 -7.65 11.35 3.85
C VAL A 107 -8.27 12.72 3.62
N GLY A 108 -7.55 13.57 2.87
CA GLY A 108 -7.95 14.95 2.61
C GLY A 108 -9.15 15.07 1.68
N SER A 109 -9.81 16.24 1.70
CA SER A 109 -10.86 16.53 0.71
C SER A 109 -10.26 16.65 -0.70
N GLY A 110 -10.93 16.07 -1.69
CA GLY A 110 -10.45 15.97 -3.07
C GLY A 110 -9.51 14.80 -3.33
N GLU A 111 -9.08 14.06 -2.29
CA GLU A 111 -8.28 12.85 -2.44
C GLU A 111 -9.17 11.64 -2.70
N TYR A 112 -8.62 10.66 -3.43
CA TYR A 112 -9.38 9.48 -3.81
C TYR A 112 -9.27 8.38 -2.76
N VAL A 113 -10.43 7.88 -2.35
CA VAL A 113 -10.52 6.79 -1.38
C VAL A 113 -10.00 5.49 -2.02
N CYS A 114 -8.91 4.96 -1.49
CA CYS A 114 -8.44 3.60 -1.76
C CYS A 114 -8.24 2.88 -0.42
N LEU A 115 -9.18 1.99 -0.07
CA LEU A 115 -9.04 1.13 1.11
C LEU A 115 -7.94 0.10 0.84
N ILE A 116 -7.04 -0.08 1.80
CA ILE A 116 -6.00 -1.11 1.77
C ILE A 116 -6.46 -2.35 2.53
N GLY A 117 -7.08 -2.14 3.69
CA GLY A 117 -7.51 -3.24 4.55
C GLY A 117 -8.01 -2.75 5.90
N ILE A 118 -8.33 -3.72 6.76
CA ILE A 118 -8.78 -3.47 8.14
C ILE A 118 -7.81 -4.14 9.10
N ALA A 119 -7.40 -3.41 10.15
CA ALA A 119 -6.48 -3.94 11.15
C ALA A 119 -7.15 -5.07 11.94
N LYS A 120 -6.57 -6.26 11.87
CA LYS A 120 -7.01 -7.44 12.61
C LYS A 120 -6.46 -7.45 14.03
N SER A 121 -5.30 -6.83 14.23
CA SER A 121 -4.66 -6.61 15.53
C SER A 121 -3.86 -5.31 15.51
N ALA A 122 -3.11 -5.03 16.59
CA ALA A 122 -2.24 -3.86 16.66
C ALA A 122 -1.02 -3.92 15.72
N SER A 123 -0.78 -5.04 15.04
CA SER A 123 0.36 -5.22 14.14
C SER A 123 -0.01 -5.87 12.79
N VAL A 124 -1.15 -6.56 12.73
CA VAL A 124 -1.60 -7.29 11.54
C VAL A 124 -2.72 -6.53 10.83
N LEU A 125 -2.49 -6.26 9.55
CA LEU A 125 -3.47 -5.71 8.63
C LEU A 125 -4.03 -6.84 7.76
N ALA A 126 -5.36 -7.01 7.74
CA ALA A 126 -6.02 -7.90 6.80
C ALA A 126 -6.22 -7.12 5.49
N VAL A 127 -5.38 -7.40 4.50
CA VAL A 127 -5.31 -6.64 3.24
C VAL A 127 -6.32 -7.16 2.23
N ASP A 128 -7.16 -6.25 1.76
CA ASP A 128 -8.08 -6.45 0.65
C ASP A 128 -8.38 -5.09 0.00
N TYR A 129 -7.64 -4.76 -1.06
CA TYR A 129 -7.72 -3.46 -1.71
C TYR A 129 -9.10 -3.19 -2.32
N LYS A 130 -9.72 -2.07 -1.96
CA LYS A 130 -10.96 -1.57 -2.58
C LYS A 130 -10.78 -0.12 -3.04
N PHE A 131 -10.99 0.10 -4.33
CA PHE A 131 -10.89 1.42 -4.95
C PHE A 131 -12.16 1.73 -5.75
N PRO A 132 -13.12 2.47 -5.18
CA PRO A 132 -14.34 2.87 -5.87
C PRO A 132 -14.12 4.00 -6.90
N ASN A 133 -12.92 4.61 -6.95
CA ASN A 133 -12.62 5.79 -7.78
C ASN A 133 -13.51 7.01 -7.44
N VAL A 134 -13.66 7.28 -6.14
CA VAL A 134 -14.43 8.40 -5.61
C VAL A 134 -13.52 9.26 -4.73
N ALA A 135 -13.62 10.58 -4.88
CA ALA A 135 -12.92 11.54 -4.03
C ALA A 135 -13.75 11.93 -2.80
N LEU A 136 -13.09 12.30 -1.70
CA LEU A 136 -13.72 12.74 -0.45
C LEU A 136 -14.18 14.21 -0.48
#